data_AF-A0A291QB93-F1
#
_entry.id   AF-A0A291QB93-F1
#
_cell.length_a   1.000
_cell.length_b   1.000
_cell.length_c   1.000
_cell.angle_alpha   90.00
_cell.angle_beta   90.00
_cell.angle_gamma   90.00
#
_symmetry.space_group_name_H-M   'P 1'
#
loop_
_entity.id
_entity.type
_entity.pdbx_description
1 polymer ?
#
loop_
_entity_poly.entity_id
_entity_poly.type
_entity_poly.pdbx_seq_one_letter_code
_entity_poly.pdbx_strand_id
1 'polypeptide(L)'
;MSLTFTLTAQDKLTLRTAAYGAVSLLAAADAAGSPHKVATRGSLALASATGPVGHALAEKSKVEGLNGKTVAELADQVLPALTETMNLLEDRDPAEADNFRATINVAIEAAARAYKGEPSPVMTEMARKINNALDAA
;
A
#
# COMPACT_ATOMS: atom_id res chain seq x y z
N MET A 1 -17.42 7.10 -24.63
CA MET A 1 -18.35 6.98 -23.50
C MET A 1 -17.57 6.35 -22.36
N SER A 2 -17.13 7.15 -21.39
CA SER A 2 -16.36 6.65 -20.25
C SER A 2 -17.33 6.00 -19.27
N LEU A 3 -17.25 4.68 -19.11
CA LEU A 3 -17.87 4.01 -17.97
C LEU A 3 -17.22 4.60 -16.72
N THR A 4 -18.03 5.26 -15.88
CA THR A 4 -17.57 5.83 -14.61
C THR A 4 -17.18 4.69 -13.68
N PHE A 5 -15.90 4.34 -13.66
CA PHE A 5 -15.32 3.43 -12.68
C PHE A 5 -15.65 3.95 -11.28
N THR A 6 -16.50 3.23 -10.56
CA THR A 6 -16.98 3.61 -9.23
C THR A 6 -16.65 2.51 -8.25
N LEU A 7 -15.74 2.79 -7.33
CA LEU A 7 -15.41 1.90 -6.23
C LEU A 7 -16.54 1.88 -5.20
N THR A 8 -16.97 0.69 -4.78
CA THR A 8 -17.90 0.55 -3.67
C THR A 8 -17.23 0.94 -2.35
N ALA A 9 -18.01 1.12 -1.28
CA ALA A 9 -17.45 1.38 0.05
C ALA A 9 -16.51 0.25 0.51
N GLN A 10 -16.84 -1.00 0.17
CA GLN A 10 -16.00 -2.16 0.49
C GLN A 10 -14.71 -2.15 -0.32
N ASP A 11 -14.79 -1.88 -1.64
CA ASP A 11 -13.62 -1.82 -2.51
C ASP A 11 -12.62 -0.76 -2.01
N LYS A 12 -13.15 0.42 -1.63
CA LYS A 12 -12.35 1.50 -1.05
C LYS A 12 -11.70 1.10 0.28
N LEU A 13 -12.40 0.33 1.11
CA LEU A 13 -11.84 -0.17 2.37
C LEU A 13 -10.70 -1.17 2.13
N THR A 14 -10.88 -2.13 1.22
CA THR A 14 -9.84 -3.10 0.83
C THR A 14 -8.62 -2.37 0.25
N LEU A 15 -8.84 -1.44 -0.68
CA LEU A 15 -7.78 -0.63 -1.30
C LEU A 15 -6.99 0.18 -0.27
N ARG A 16 -7.66 0.82 0.70
CA ARG A 16 -6.98 1.57 1.76
C ARG A 16 -6.23 0.64 2.71
N THR A 17 -6.79 -0.52 3.03
CA THR A 17 -6.13 -1.55 3.85
C THR A 17 -4.85 -2.00 3.19
N ALA A 18 -4.89 -2.27 1.89
CA ALA A 18 -3.72 -2.60 1.09
C ALA A 18 -2.67 -1.48 1.13
N ALA A 19 -3.04 -0.24 0.78
CA ALA A 19 -2.10 0.87 0.65
C ALA A 19 -1.46 1.32 1.98
N TYR A 20 -2.30 1.67 2.97
CA TYR A 20 -1.79 2.12 4.28
C TYR A 20 -1.20 0.97 5.09
N GLY A 21 -1.69 -0.25 4.87
CA GLY A 21 -1.13 -1.46 5.45
C GLY A 21 0.26 -1.77 4.90
N ALA A 22 0.49 -1.59 3.59
CA ALA A 22 1.82 -1.77 2.99
C ALA A 22 2.84 -0.81 3.62
N VAL A 23 2.47 0.46 3.80
CA VAL A 23 3.31 1.45 4.51
C VAL A 23 3.56 1.03 5.97
N SER A 24 2.53 0.51 6.64
CA SER A 24 2.65 0.03 8.02
C SER A 24 3.58 -1.20 8.13
N LEU A 25 3.53 -2.11 7.16
CA LEU A 25 4.44 -3.26 7.06
C LEU A 25 5.89 -2.81 6.88
N LEU A 26 6.14 -1.85 6.00
CA LEU A 26 7.46 -1.27 5.81
C LEU A 26 7.95 -0.61 7.11
N ALA A 27 7.09 0.14 7.81
CA ALA A 27 7.45 0.75 9.09
C ALA A 27 7.73 -0.30 10.18
N ALA A 28 7.00 -1.41 10.19
CA ALA A 28 7.20 -2.49 11.16
C ALA A 28 8.46 -3.33 10.85
N ALA A 29 8.81 -3.49 9.57
CA ALA A 29 10.09 -4.07 9.12
C ALA A 29 11.30 -3.23 9.55
N ASP A 30 11.05 -2.02 10.02
CA ASP A 30 12.04 -1.01 10.35
C ASP A 30 12.15 -0.71 11.85
N ALA A 31 11.67 -1.64 12.68
CA ALA A 31 11.55 -1.46 14.13
C ALA A 31 12.84 -0.95 14.82
N ALA A 32 14.02 -1.29 14.30
CA ALA A 32 15.31 -0.92 14.88
C ALA A 32 15.83 0.48 14.51
N GLY A 33 15.19 1.21 13.59
CA GLY A 33 15.63 2.57 13.23
C GLY A 33 14.60 3.65 13.50
N SER A 34 13.76 3.99 12.53
CA SER A 34 12.83 5.11 12.54
C SER A 34 11.50 4.75 11.85
N PRO A 35 10.73 3.79 12.40
CA PRO A 35 9.42 3.37 11.88
C PRO A 35 8.50 4.56 11.56
N HIS A 36 8.49 5.58 12.42
CA HIS A 36 7.66 6.77 12.25
C HIS A 36 8.02 7.58 11.00
N LYS A 37 9.31 7.63 10.61
CA LYS A 37 9.75 8.31 9.39
C LYS A 37 9.35 7.53 8.15
N VAL A 38 9.50 6.20 8.20
CA VAL A 38 9.04 5.30 7.14
C VAL A 38 7.54 5.47 6.92
N ALA A 39 6.75 5.40 7.99
CA ALA A 39 5.31 5.58 7.93
C ALA A 39 4.94 6.96 7.35
N THR A 40 5.56 8.04 7.85
CA THR A 40 5.27 9.40 7.37
C THR A 40 5.58 9.57 5.89
N ARG A 41 6.76 9.12 5.43
CA ARG A 41 7.19 9.31 4.03
C ARG A 41 6.42 8.40 3.09
N GLY A 42 6.18 7.15 3.47
CA GLY A 42 5.37 6.22 2.70
C GLY A 42 3.93 6.71 2.57
N SER A 43 3.30 7.16 3.66
CA SER A 43 1.92 7.69 3.59
C SER A 43 1.82 8.98 2.79
N LEU A 44 2.82 9.88 2.87
CA LEU A 44 2.83 11.08 2.03
C LEU A 44 2.96 10.72 0.54
N ALA A 45 3.74 9.69 0.22
CA ALA A 45 3.87 9.20 -1.16
C ALA A 45 2.57 8.62 -1.72
N LEU A 46 1.68 8.06 -0.89
CA LEU A 46 0.35 7.63 -1.34
C LEU A 46 -0.50 8.79 -1.90
N ALA A 47 -0.22 10.03 -1.49
CA ALA A 47 -0.89 11.21 -2.06
C ALA A 47 -0.45 11.54 -3.51
N SER A 48 0.50 10.80 -4.08
CA SER A 48 0.82 10.87 -5.51
C SER A 48 -0.19 10.17 -6.40
N ALA A 49 -1.05 9.31 -5.83
CA ALA A 49 -2.12 8.66 -6.56
C ALA A 49 -3.10 9.67 -7.15
N THR A 50 -3.55 9.40 -8.37
CA THR A 50 -4.56 10.20 -9.06
C THR A 50 -5.80 9.36 -9.38
N GLY A 51 -6.80 9.96 -10.02
CA GLY A 51 -8.00 9.24 -10.47
C GLY A 51 -8.83 8.67 -9.31
N PRO A 52 -9.69 7.69 -9.60
CA PRO A 52 -10.47 6.95 -8.62
C PRO A 52 -9.65 6.38 -7.45
N VAL A 53 -8.48 5.80 -7.70
CA VAL A 53 -7.58 5.31 -6.65
C VAL A 53 -7.15 6.45 -5.72
N GLY A 54 -6.73 7.59 -6.28
CA GLY A 54 -6.35 8.77 -5.49
C GLY A 54 -7.50 9.34 -4.67
N HIS A 55 -8.70 9.43 -5.25
CA HIS A 55 -9.90 9.84 -4.52
C HIS A 55 -10.24 8.88 -3.38
N ALA A 56 -10.12 7.57 -3.62
CA ALA A 56 -10.32 6.58 -2.57
C ALA A 56 -9.28 6.75 -1.45
N LEU A 57 -8.00 6.96 -1.75
CA LEU A 57 -6.95 7.14 -0.73
C LEU A 57 -7.08 8.46 0.06
N ALA A 58 -7.62 9.51 -0.56
CA ALA A 58 -7.79 10.83 0.06
C ALA A 58 -9.02 10.94 0.98
N GLU A 59 -10.00 10.04 0.83
CA GLU A 59 -11.16 9.98 1.71
C GLU A 59 -10.74 9.70 3.17
N LYS A 60 -11.22 10.53 4.09
CA LYS A 60 -10.94 10.39 5.52
C LYS A 60 -11.75 9.24 6.11
N SER A 61 -11.21 8.03 6.01
CA SER A 61 -11.71 6.85 6.71
C SER A 61 -10.56 6.21 7.45
N LYS A 62 -10.77 5.90 8.74
CA LYS A 62 -9.80 5.12 9.49
C LYS A 62 -9.75 3.72 8.88
N VAL A 63 -8.55 3.26 8.54
CA VAL A 63 -8.34 1.84 8.28
C VAL A 63 -8.27 1.16 9.64
N GLU A 64 -9.34 0.47 10.01
CA GLU A 64 -9.38 -0.32 11.23
C GLU A 64 -8.55 -1.59 11.07
N GLY A 65 -7.91 -2.06 12.15
CA GLY A 65 -7.18 -3.33 12.13
C GLY A 65 -5.67 -3.26 11.81
N LEU A 66 -5.12 -2.10 11.38
CA LEU A 66 -3.66 -1.97 11.19
C LEU A 66 -2.83 -1.97 12.49
N ASN A 67 -3.47 -2.18 13.64
CA ASN A 67 -2.84 -2.27 14.97
C ASN A 67 -2.41 -3.71 15.32
N GLY A 68 -2.12 -4.55 14.32
CA GLY A 68 -1.67 -5.93 14.54
C GLY A 68 -0.58 -6.00 15.60
N LYS A 69 -0.64 -7.00 16.49
CA LYS A 69 0.32 -7.14 17.59
C LYS A 69 1.70 -7.52 17.08
N THR A 70 1.78 -8.06 15.86
CA THR A 70 3.01 -8.51 15.22
C THR A 70 3.04 -8.18 13.73
N VAL A 71 4.25 -8.18 13.15
CA VAL A 71 4.48 -8.03 11.70
C VAL A 71 3.77 -9.13 10.91
N ALA A 72 3.70 -10.35 11.46
CA ALA A 72 3.06 -11.49 10.79
C ALA A 72 1.55 -11.28 10.65
N GLU A 73 0.86 -10.93 11.75
CA GLU A 73 -0.58 -10.64 11.72
C GLU A 73 -0.90 -9.49 10.75
N LEU A 74 -0.05 -8.46 10.72
CA LEU A 74 -0.21 -7.37 9.75
C LEU A 74 -0.02 -7.86 8.31
N ALA A 75 0.95 -8.74 8.07
CA ALA A 75 1.20 -9.28 6.72
C ALA A 75 0.05 -10.20 6.24
N ASP A 76 -0.52 -11.00 7.15
CA ASP A 76 -1.66 -11.87 6.89
C ASP A 76 -2.91 -11.08 6.48
N GLN A 77 -3.04 -9.83 6.92
CA GLN A 77 -4.13 -8.95 6.49
C GLN A 77 -3.79 -8.19 5.20
N VAL A 78 -2.58 -7.65 5.10
CA VAL A 78 -2.22 -6.67 4.06
C VAL A 78 -1.86 -7.32 2.73
N LEU A 79 -1.11 -8.42 2.73
CA LEU A 79 -0.69 -9.06 1.47
C LEU A 79 -1.90 -9.58 0.68
N PRO A 80 -2.88 -10.27 1.28
CA PRO A 80 -4.10 -10.63 0.56
C PRO A 80 -4.90 -9.42 0.07
N ALA A 81 -4.98 -8.34 0.87
CA ALA A 81 -5.67 -7.12 0.46
C ALA A 81 -5.02 -6.44 -0.77
N LEU A 82 -3.70 -6.50 -0.90
CA LEU A 82 -2.98 -6.01 -2.09
C LEU A 82 -3.38 -6.81 -3.33
N THR A 83 -3.38 -8.14 -3.24
CA THR A 83 -3.78 -9.02 -4.35
C THR A 83 -5.26 -8.84 -4.71
N GLU A 84 -6.15 -8.76 -3.72
CA GLU A 84 -7.58 -8.50 -3.95
C GLU A 84 -7.82 -7.14 -4.61
N THR A 85 -7.08 -6.10 -4.19
CA THR A 85 -7.14 -4.78 -4.83
C THR A 85 -6.69 -4.85 -6.27
N MET A 86 -5.57 -5.53 -6.57
CA MET A 86 -5.08 -5.66 -7.95
C MET A 86 -6.07 -6.39 -8.84
N ASN A 87 -6.58 -7.56 -8.42
CA ASN A 87 -7.63 -8.28 -9.15
C ASN A 87 -8.85 -7.39 -9.44
N LEU A 88 -9.33 -6.66 -8.43
CA LEU A 88 -10.49 -5.78 -8.57
C LEU A 88 -10.25 -4.67 -9.58
N LEU A 89 -9.05 -4.08 -9.58
CA LEU A 89 -8.69 -3.00 -10.50
C LEU A 89 -8.49 -3.54 -11.92
N GLU A 90 -7.79 -4.66 -12.09
CA GLU A 90 -7.54 -5.28 -13.40
C GLU A 90 -8.83 -5.71 -14.10
N ASP A 91 -9.80 -6.26 -13.36
CA ASP A 91 -11.11 -6.66 -13.90
C ASP A 91 -11.94 -5.48 -14.42
N ARG A 92 -11.73 -4.28 -13.86
CA ARG A 92 -12.62 -3.13 -14.07
C ARG A 92 -11.98 -2.02 -14.90
N ASP A 93 -10.74 -1.67 -14.57
CA ASP A 93 -9.93 -0.66 -15.25
C ASP A 93 -8.43 -0.95 -15.05
N PRO A 94 -7.79 -1.65 -16.01
CA PRO A 94 -6.36 -1.95 -15.94
C PRO A 94 -5.46 -0.73 -15.76
N ALA A 95 -5.88 0.46 -16.23
CA ALA A 95 -5.10 1.68 -16.04
C ALA A 95 -5.09 2.13 -14.56
N GLU A 96 -6.17 1.87 -13.82
CA GLU A 96 -6.20 2.11 -12.38
C GLU A 96 -5.37 1.08 -11.59
N ALA A 97 -5.26 -0.15 -12.09
CA ALA A 97 -4.36 -1.16 -11.53
C ALA A 97 -2.88 -0.73 -11.65
N ASP A 98 -2.49 -0.23 -12.83
CA ASP A 98 -1.16 0.34 -13.08
C ASP A 98 -0.89 1.57 -12.18
N ASN A 99 -1.87 2.48 -12.05
CA ASN A 99 -1.80 3.65 -11.17
C ASN A 99 -1.61 3.25 -9.70
N PHE A 100 -2.34 2.24 -9.23
CA PHE A 100 -2.20 1.72 -7.86
C PHE A 100 -0.82 1.09 -7.65
N ARG A 101 -0.37 0.20 -8.55
CA ARG A 101 0.96 -0.42 -8.48
C ARG A 101 2.08 0.62 -8.46
N ALA A 102 2.01 1.61 -9.35
CA ALA A 102 2.96 2.71 -9.40
C ALA A 102 2.97 3.50 -8.07
N THR A 103 1.80 3.80 -7.52
CA THR A 103 1.67 4.50 -6.23
C THR A 103 2.34 3.72 -5.09
N ILE A 104 2.12 2.40 -5.00
CA ILE A 104 2.74 1.57 -3.96
C ILE A 104 4.25 1.52 -4.13
N ASN A 105 4.76 1.41 -5.36
CA ASN A 105 6.20 1.47 -5.63
C ASN A 105 6.83 2.81 -5.20
N VAL A 106 6.16 3.93 -5.47
CA VAL A 106 6.62 5.26 -4.99
C VAL A 106 6.61 5.31 -3.47
N ALA A 107 5.63 4.72 -2.80
CA ALA A 107 5.60 4.63 -1.34
C ALA A 107 6.73 3.77 -0.76
N ILE A 108 7.04 2.63 -1.38
CA ILE A 108 8.20 1.79 -1.04
C ILE A 108 9.50 2.59 -1.18
N GLU A 109 9.69 3.30 -2.29
CA GLU A 109 10.88 4.13 -2.50
C GLU A 109 10.99 5.26 -1.47
N ALA A 110 9.88 5.94 -1.16
CA ALA A 110 9.86 7.01 -0.18
C ALA A 110 10.18 6.51 1.24
N ALA A 111 9.66 5.32 1.59
CA ALA A 111 9.97 4.60 2.81
C ALA A 111 11.45 4.19 2.89
N ALA A 112 11.99 3.58 1.84
CA ALA A 112 13.39 3.20 1.73
C ALA A 112 14.33 4.40 1.94
N ARG A 113 13.98 5.56 1.39
CA ARG A 113 14.75 6.81 1.54
C ARG A 113 14.60 7.49 2.90
N ALA A 114 13.83 6.93 3.84
CA ALA A 114 13.75 7.44 5.21
C ALA A 114 15.11 7.40 5.93
N TYR A 115 16.04 6.58 5.42
CA TYR A 115 17.41 6.42 5.90
C TYR A 115 18.45 7.15 5.05
N LYS A 116 19.57 7.48 5.70
CA LYS A 116 20.82 7.79 5.00
C LYS A 116 21.57 6.47 4.77
N GLY A 117 21.42 5.88 3.59
CA GLY A 117 22.07 4.61 3.24
C GLY A 117 21.12 3.66 2.51
N GLU A 118 21.58 2.44 2.27
CA GLU A 118 20.77 1.39 1.68
C GLU A 118 19.66 0.92 2.65
N PRO A 119 18.50 0.49 2.14
CA PRO A 119 17.46 -0.13 2.96
C PRO A 119 18.00 -1.35 3.70
N SER A 120 17.48 -1.61 4.90
CA SER A 120 17.84 -2.83 5.63
C SER A 120 17.44 -4.09 4.83
N PRO A 121 18.10 -5.24 5.05
CA PRO A 121 17.67 -6.50 4.42
C PRO A 121 16.22 -6.86 4.74
N VAL A 122 15.74 -6.53 5.95
CA VAL A 122 14.35 -6.77 6.38
C VAL A 122 13.38 -5.89 5.60
N MET A 123 13.71 -4.60 5.40
CA MET A 123 12.93 -3.69 4.56
C MET A 123 12.87 -4.17 3.11
N THR A 124 14.02 -4.58 2.57
CA THR A 124 14.14 -5.10 1.20
C THR A 124 13.27 -6.33 1.00
N GLU A 125 13.31 -7.27 1.95
CA GLU A 125 12.47 -8.46 1.94
C GLU A 125 10.97 -8.12 2.05
N MET A 126 10.61 -7.13 2.87
CA MET A 126 9.22 -6.70 2.99
C MET A 126 8.70 -6.04 1.70
N ALA A 127 9.51 -5.17 1.07
CA ALA A 127 9.21 -4.59 -0.24
C ALA A 127 9.02 -5.68 -1.30
N ARG A 128 9.87 -6.72 -1.30
CA ARG A 128 9.73 -7.87 -2.20
C ARG A 128 8.40 -8.61 -1.99
N LYS A 129 7.97 -8.82 -0.73
CA LYS A 129 6.68 -9.46 -0.43
C LYS A 129 5.49 -8.63 -0.91
N ILE A 130 5.55 -7.32 -0.73
CA ILE A 130 4.52 -6.39 -1.21
C ILE A 130 4.43 -6.44 -2.75
N ASN A 131 5.56 -6.37 -3.45
CA ASN A 131 5.58 -6.44 -4.91
C ASN A 131 5.07 -7.79 -5.42
N ASN A 132 5.50 -8.90 -4.80
CA ASN A 132 4.96 -10.22 -5.13
C ASN A 132 3.43 -10.31 -4.95
N ALA A 133 2.87 -9.64 -3.94
CA ALA A 133 1.42 -9.61 -3.74
C ALA A 133 0.69 -8.77 -4.81
N LEU A 134 1.32 -7.68 -5.27
CA LEU A 134 0.82 -6.87 -6.40
C LEU A 134 0.88 -7.65 -7.73
N ASP A 135 1.89 -8.50 -7.90
CA ASP A 135 2.13 -9.27 -9.12
C ASP A 135 1.38 -10.62 -9.16
N ALA A 136 0.67 -10.98 -8.09
CA ALA A 136 -0.03 -12.26 -7.96
C ALA A 136 -1.48 -12.25 -8.48
N ALA A 137 -1.96 -11.10 -8.96
CA ALA A 137 -3.23 -10.98 -9.69
C ALA A 137 -3.09 -11.52 -11.12
#